data_AF-A0A8T4GXD6-F1
#
_entry.id   AF-A0A8T4GXD6-F1
#
_cell.length_a   1.000
_cell.length_b   1.000
_cell.length_c   1.000
_cell.angle_alpha   90.00
_cell.angle_beta   90.00
_cell.angle_gamma   90.00
#
_symmetry.space_group_name_H-M   'P 1'
#
loop_
_entity.id
_entity.type
_entity.pdbx_description
1 polymer ?
#
loop_
_entity_poly.entity_id
_entity_poly.type
_entity_poly.pdbx_seq_one_letter_code
_entity_poly.pdbx_strand_id
1 'polypeptide(L)'
;MEYVYAALTLNESGEEINEENITAVLEAAGVDVEESRVKALVAALEDVDIEEAIETAAAAPAAGAAAGGAAGGAEESEEAEEEEAEEAAEAEEEEEDEEEEEEDGGEGLGELFG
;
A
#
# COMPACT_ATOMS: atom_id res chain seq x y z
N MET A 1 4.16 2.82 10.42
CA MET A 1 3.84 3.36 9.08
C MET A 1 3.75 4.89 9.07
N GLU A 2 3.47 5.53 10.21
CA GLU A 2 3.36 6.97 10.44
C GLU A 2 4.49 7.82 9.85
N TYR A 3 5.76 7.42 10.00
CA TYR A 3 6.90 8.17 9.45
C TYR A 3 6.90 8.20 7.91
N VAL A 4 6.53 7.08 7.28
CA VAL A 4 6.44 6.98 5.81
C VAL A 4 5.30 7.86 5.31
N TYR A 5 4.15 7.84 5.99
CA TYR A 5 3.03 8.71 5.63
C TYR A 5 3.37 10.20 5.79
N ALA A 6 4.11 10.57 6.83
CA ALA A 6 4.59 11.94 6.98
C ALA A 6 5.49 12.36 5.80
N ALA A 7 6.44 11.52 5.39
CA ALA A 7 7.30 11.80 4.24
C ALA A 7 6.50 11.90 2.92
N LEU A 8 5.54 11.00 2.68
CA LEU A 8 4.68 11.05 1.50
C LEU A 8 3.80 12.31 1.48
N THR A 9 3.29 12.72 2.65
CA THR A 9 2.50 13.95 2.77
C THR A 9 3.33 15.18 2.40
N LEU A 10 4.58 15.24 2.89
CA LEU A 10 5.51 16.32 2.55
C LEU A 10 5.88 16.31 1.06
N ASN A 11 6.09 15.13 0.47
CA ASN A 11 6.34 15.00 -0.96
C ASN A 11 5.18 15.57 -1.79
N GLU A 12 3.95 15.18 -1.46
CA GLU A 12 2.75 15.61 -2.17
C GLU A 12 2.45 17.12 -1.97
N SER A 13 2.82 17.69 -0.82
CA SER A 13 2.72 19.14 -0.58
C SER A 13 3.87 19.94 -1.20
N GLY A 14 4.89 19.29 -1.76
CA GLY A 14 6.09 19.92 -2.32
C GLY A 14 6.99 20.54 -1.25
N GLU A 15 6.85 20.11 0.00
CA GLU A 15 7.71 20.54 1.11
C GLU A 15 8.96 19.68 1.21
N GLU A 16 10.04 20.25 1.74
CA GLU A 16 11.31 19.54 1.88
C GLU A 16 11.18 18.41 2.93
N ILE A 17 11.69 17.23 2.58
CA ILE A 17 11.73 16.08 3.49
C ILE A 17 13.00 16.18 4.34
N ASN A 18 12.87 16.81 5.51
CA ASN A 18 13.94 16.97 6.48
C ASN A 18 13.46 16.63 7.91
N GLU A 19 14.39 16.58 8.87
CA GLU A 19 14.08 16.17 10.25
C GLU A 19 13.03 17.06 10.92
N GLU A 20 13.07 18.36 10.66
CA GLU A 20 12.17 19.36 11.25
C GLU A 20 10.75 19.17 10.73
N ASN A 21 10.58 19.08 9.41
CA ASN A 21 9.26 18.96 8.77
C ASN A 21 8.58 17.62 9.10
N ILE A 22 9.33 16.51 9.10
CA ILE A 22 8.78 15.20 9.49
C ILE A 22 8.33 15.22 10.95
N THR A 23 9.15 15.76 11.85
CA THR A 23 8.82 15.85 13.27
C THR A 23 7.56 16.70 13.48
N ALA A 24 7.47 17.85 12.82
CA ALA A 24 6.30 18.73 12.91
C ALA A 24 5.00 18.04 12.48
N VAL A 25 5.02 17.27 11.39
CA VAL A 25 3.85 16.52 10.92
C VAL A 25 3.45 15.44 11.92
N LEU A 26 4.41 14.69 12.45
CA LEU A 26 4.15 13.62 13.41
C LEU A 26 3.62 14.17 14.75
N GLU A 27 4.19 15.27 15.25
CA GLU A 27 3.71 15.94 16.46
C GLU A 27 2.30 16.49 16.27
N ALA A 28 2.01 17.09 15.10
CA ALA A 28 0.67 17.56 14.76
C ALA A 28 -0.35 16.42 14.71
N ALA A 29 0.08 15.22 14.31
CA ALA A 29 -0.72 13.99 14.36
C ALA A 29 -0.81 13.35 15.76
N GLY A 30 -0.14 13.92 16.78
CA GLY A 30 -0.13 13.40 18.15
C GLY A 30 0.71 12.13 18.33
N VAL A 31 1.68 11.90 17.44
CA VAL A 31 2.60 10.75 17.50
C VAL A 31 3.78 11.07 18.42
N ASP A 32 4.17 10.12 19.25
CA ASP A 32 5.43 10.18 20.00
C ASP A 32 6.62 9.98 19.04
N VAL A 33 7.38 11.06 18.79
CA VAL A 33 8.47 11.06 17.80
C VAL A 33 9.75 10.46 18.36
N GLU A 34 10.34 9.53 17.60
CA GLU A 34 11.66 8.96 17.83
C GLU A 34 12.66 9.57 16.86
N GLU A 35 13.53 10.46 17.34
CA GLU A 35 14.51 11.18 16.51
C GLU A 35 15.41 10.25 15.66
N SER A 36 15.77 9.08 16.19
CA SER A 36 16.59 8.09 15.47
C SER A 36 15.89 7.55 14.23
N ARG A 37 14.56 7.40 14.27
CA ARG A 37 13.74 6.93 13.15
C ARG A 37 13.55 8.03 12.11
N VAL A 38 13.38 9.28 12.55
CA VAL A 38 13.36 10.44 11.64
C VAL A 38 14.67 10.53 10.86
N LYS A 39 15.81 10.48 11.56
CA LYS A 39 17.14 10.53 10.93
C LYS A 39 17.37 9.38 9.95
N ALA A 40 17.00 8.16 10.35
CA ALA A 40 17.14 7.00 9.48
C ALA A 40 16.27 7.13 8.22
N LEU A 41 15.05 7.67 8.35
CA LEU A 41 14.17 7.88 7.21
C LEU A 41 14.70 8.95 6.26
N VAL A 42 15.12 10.11 6.78
CA VAL A 42 15.72 11.19 5.96
C VAL A 42 16.92 10.64 5.20
N ALA A 43 17.85 9.97 5.88
CA ALA A 43 19.03 9.38 5.24
C ALA A 43 18.67 8.31 4.19
N ALA A 44 17.61 7.53 4.42
CA ALA A 44 17.15 6.53 3.45
C ALA A 44 16.52 7.15 2.19
N LEU A 45 16.06 8.40 2.27
CA LEU A 45 15.39 9.11 1.18
C LEU A 45 16.29 10.13 0.46
N GLU A 46 17.52 10.38 0.94
CA GLU A 46 18.43 11.40 0.37
C GLU A 46 18.70 11.22 -1.14
N ASP A 47 18.80 9.98 -1.60
CA ASP A 47 19.09 9.62 -3.00
C ASP A 47 17.90 8.92 -3.71
N VAL A 48 16.68 9.05 -3.16
CA VAL A 48 15.48 8.39 -3.69
C VAL A 48 14.61 9.38 -4.46
N ASP A 49 14.26 9.05 -5.70
CA ASP A 49 13.18 9.70 -6.43
C ASP A 49 11.84 9.10 -5.99
N ILE A 50 11.10 9.85 -5.17
CA ILE A 50 9.87 9.36 -4.55
C ILE A 50 8.75 9.21 -5.58
N GLU A 51 8.70 10.08 -6.60
CA GLU A 51 7.69 9.97 -7.66
C GLU A 51 7.89 8.70 -8.49
N GLU A 52 9.12 8.44 -8.93
CA GLU A 52 9.45 7.22 -9.68
C GLU A 52 9.17 5.96 -8.84
N ALA A 53 9.49 5.99 -7.54
CA ALA A 53 9.23 4.87 -6.64
C ALA A 53 7.73 4.59 -6.48
N ILE A 54 6.89 5.63 -6.38
CA ILE A 54 5.43 5.49 -6.30
C ILE A 54 4.87 4.94 -7.61
N GLU A 55 5.30 5.45 -8.77
CA GLU A 55 4.86 4.96 -10.07
C GLU A 55 5.22 3.49 -10.28
N THR A 56 6.45 3.12 -9.91
CA THR A 56 6.92 1.73 -9.97
C THR A 56 6.11 0.83 -9.05
N ALA A 57 5.84 1.28 -7.83
CA ALA A 57 5.03 0.52 -6.87
C ALA A 57 3.58 0.35 -7.34
N ALA A 58 3.00 1.35 -8.00
CA ALA A 58 1.65 1.27 -8.55
C ALA A 58 1.55 0.36 -9.79
N ALA A 59 2.63 0.23 -10.56
CA ALA A 59 2.71 -0.63 -11.73
C ALA A 59 3.03 -2.10 -11.40
N ALA A 60 3.48 -2.39 -10.18
CA ALA A 60 3.72 -3.76 -9.76
C ALA A 60 2.38 -4.52 -9.67
N PRO A 61 2.26 -5.73 -10.25
CA PRO A 61 1.08 -6.55 -10.04
C PRO A 61 0.89 -6.75 -8.54
N ALA A 62 -0.34 -6.52 -8.05
CA ALA A 62 -0.70 -6.66 -6.65
C ALA A 62 -0.61 -8.14 -6.26
N ALA A 63 0.61 -8.63 -6.03
CA ALA A 63 0.84 -9.93 -5.45
C ALA A 63 0.19 -9.90 -4.06
N GLY A 64 -0.89 -10.68 -3.91
CA GLY A 64 -1.66 -10.77 -2.69
C GLY A 64 -0.75 -10.95 -1.48
N ALA A 65 -1.05 -10.21 -0.41
CA ALA A 65 -0.32 -10.26 0.84
C ALA A 65 -0.32 -11.67 1.43
N ALA A 66 0.67 -12.49 1.06
CA ALA A 66 1.04 -13.68 1.81
C ALA A 66 1.93 -13.24 2.98
N ALA A 67 1.40 -13.46 4.17
CA ALA A 67 2.01 -13.09 5.43
C ALA A 67 3.40 -13.70 5.64
N GLY A 68 4.28 -12.93 6.27
CA GLY A 68 5.26 -13.47 7.21
C GLY A 68 6.71 -13.51 6.72
N GLY A 69 7.50 -12.56 7.24
CA GLY A 69 8.77 -12.89 7.89
C GLY A 69 10.00 -13.19 7.02
N ALA A 70 11.04 -12.44 7.32
CA ALA A 70 12.46 -12.76 7.17
C ALA A 70 13.07 -12.69 5.76
N ALA A 71 13.86 -11.62 5.60
CA ALA A 71 15.27 -11.68 5.21
C ALA A 71 15.73 -12.81 4.28
N GLY A 72 16.16 -12.40 3.09
CA GLY A 72 17.39 -12.89 2.48
C GLY A 72 17.21 -13.69 1.20
N GLY A 73 18.07 -13.38 0.24
CA GLY A 73 18.53 -14.34 -0.77
C GLY A 73 17.76 -14.30 -2.07
N ALA A 74 18.42 -13.76 -3.08
CA ALA A 74 18.16 -14.07 -4.48
C ALA A 74 18.29 -15.59 -4.74
N GLU A 75 17.71 -16.00 -5.88
CA GLU A 75 17.74 -17.34 -6.47
C GLU A 75 16.66 -18.30 -5.96
N GLU A 76 15.45 -18.22 -6.54
CA GLU A 76 14.73 -19.40 -7.07
C GLU A 76 13.54 -18.89 -7.90
N SER A 77 13.81 -18.48 -9.13
CA SER A 77 12.82 -18.08 -10.12
C SER A 77 13.04 -19.05 -11.28
N GLU A 78 12.24 -20.11 -11.40
CA GLU A 78 12.01 -20.86 -12.66
C GLU A 78 11.10 -22.10 -12.56
N GLU A 79 10.64 -22.56 -11.38
CA GLU A 79 9.89 -23.83 -11.29
C GLU A 79 8.49 -23.74 -10.66
N ALA A 80 7.87 -22.55 -10.66
CA ALA A 80 6.51 -22.34 -10.13
C ALA A 80 5.49 -21.83 -11.18
N GLU A 81 5.88 -21.71 -12.45
CA GLU A 81 5.01 -21.21 -13.52
C GLU A 81 4.09 -22.27 -14.16
N GLU A 82 4.27 -23.58 -13.87
CA GLU A 82 3.57 -24.64 -14.62
C GLU A 82 2.36 -25.26 -13.89
N GLU A 83 2.18 -25.05 -12.57
CA GLU A 83 1.00 -25.55 -11.82
C GLU A 83 -0.13 -24.52 -11.65
N GLU A 84 0.10 -23.21 -11.83
CA GLU A 84 -0.94 -22.17 -11.71
C GLU A 84 -1.92 -22.10 -12.90
N ALA A 85 -1.62 -22.78 -14.01
CA ALA A 85 -2.42 -22.69 -15.23
C ALA A 85 -3.66 -23.61 -15.25
N GLU A 86 -3.74 -24.65 -14.41
CA GLU A 86 -4.88 -25.58 -14.41
C GLU A 86 -5.99 -25.24 -13.39
N GLU A 87 -5.73 -24.45 -12.34
CA GLU A 87 -6.79 -23.98 -11.41
C GLU A 87 -7.54 -22.71 -11.91
N ALA A 88 -7.02 -22.03 -12.93
CA ALA A 88 -7.62 -20.83 -13.50
C ALA A 88 -8.90 -21.08 -14.33
N ALA A 89 -9.26 -22.34 -14.60
CA ALA A 89 -10.39 -22.67 -15.48
C ALA A 89 -11.69 -23.07 -14.75
N GLU A 90 -11.66 -23.41 -13.46
CA GLU A 90 -12.88 -23.80 -12.70
C GLU A 90 -13.51 -22.67 -11.88
N ALA A 91 -12.86 -21.50 -11.75
CA ALA A 91 -13.42 -20.37 -10.98
C ALA A 91 -14.33 -19.43 -11.81
N GLU A 92 -14.33 -19.53 -13.15
CA GLU A 92 -15.17 -18.66 -13.99
C GLU A 92 -16.68 -19.02 -14.00
N GLU A 93 -17.11 -20.16 -13.44
CA GLU A 93 -18.53 -20.57 -13.45
C GLU A 93 -19.33 -20.20 -12.18
N GLU A 94 -18.71 -19.74 -11.07
CA GLU A 94 -19.45 -19.34 -9.85
C GLU A 94 -19.74 -17.82 -9.75
N GLU A 95 -19.02 -16.96 -10.49
CA GLU A 95 -19.18 -15.49 -10.41
C GLU A 95 -20.47 -14.96 -11.10
N GLU A 96 -21.16 -15.76 -11.94
CA GLU A 96 -22.37 -15.30 -12.65
C GLU A 96 -23.67 -15.43 -11.80
N ASP A 97 -23.66 -16.15 -10.67
CA ASP A 97 -24.86 -16.34 -9.81
C ASP A 97 -24.96 -15.28 -8.69
N GLU A 98 -23.88 -14.59 -8.31
CA GLU A 98 -23.89 -13.59 -7.22
C GLU A 98 -24.31 -12.17 -7.68
N GLU A 99 -24.23 -11.86 -8.98
CA GLU A 99 -24.61 -10.53 -9.51
C GLU A 99 -26.13 -10.26 -9.50
N GLU A 100 -26.99 -11.28 -9.37
CA GLU A 100 -28.46 -11.08 -9.29
C GLU A 100 -28.99 -10.74 -7.88
N GLU A 101 -28.22 -10.93 -6.79
CA GLU A 101 -28.69 -10.63 -5.41
C GLU A 101 -28.37 -9.20 -4.91
N GLU A 102 -27.40 -8.49 -5.52
CA GLU A 102 -26.96 -7.16 -5.08
C GLU A 102 -27.85 -6.00 -5.59
N GLU A 103 -28.80 -6.23 -6.50
CA GLU A 103 -29.72 -5.17 -6.99
C GLU A 103 -30.88 -4.87 -6.00
N ASP A 104 -31.13 -5.72 -5.00
CA ASP A 104 -32.24 -5.56 -4.03
C ASP A 104 -31.84 -4.80 -2.73
N GLY A 105 -30.55 -4.49 -2.53
CA GLY A 105 -30.04 -3.89 -1.28
C GLY A 105 -30.15 -2.36 -1.14
N GLY A 106 -30.60 -1.66 -2.19
CA GLY A 106 -30.45 -0.20 -2.33
C GLY A 106 -31.46 0.71 -1.60
N GLU A 107 -32.51 0.17 -0.97
CA GLU A 107 -33.65 1.00 -0.51
C GLU A 107 -33.47 1.65 0.88
N GLY A 108 -32.39 1.36 1.63
CA GLY A 108 -32.25 1.81 3.03
C GLY A 108 -31.67 3.22 3.27
N LEU A 109 -31.02 3.84 2.27
CA LEU A 109 -30.29 5.11 2.48
C LEU A 109 -31.17 6.37 2.33
N GLY A 110 -32.32 6.25 1.65
CA GLY A 110 -33.25 7.37 1.43
C GLY A 110 -34.02 7.81 2.68
N GLU A 111 -34.26 6.90 3.63
CA GLU A 111 -34.97 7.19 4.89
C GLU A 111 -34.08 7.82 5.97
N LEU A 112 -32.76 7.81 5.79
CA LEU A 112 -31.81 8.37 6.75
C LEU A 112 -31.63 9.89 6.60
N PHE A 113 -32.06 10.46 5.47
CA PHE A 113 -31.93 11.89 5.13
C PHE A 113 -33.29 12.57 4.84
N GLY A 114 -34.41 11.93 5.20
CA GLY A 114 -35.77 12.45 5.09
C GLY A 114 -36.28 13.13 6.36
#